data_AF-A0A8J6BF60-F1
#
_entry.id   AF-A0A8J6BF60-F1
#
_cell.length_a   1.000
_cell.length_b   1.000
_cell.length_c   1.000
_cell.angle_alpha   90.00
_cell.angle_beta   90.00
_cell.angle_gamma   90.00
#
_symmetry.space_group_name_H-M   'P 1'
#
loop_
_entity.id
_entity.type
_entity.pdbx_description
1 polymer ?
#
loop_
_entity_poly.entity_id
_entity_poly.type
_entity_poly.pdbx_seq_one_letter_code
_entity_poly.pdbx_strand_id
1 'polypeptide(L)'
;IVGDVAESFCFQTGDSQGDILSAFDVPIFTEEFLDQNKVREAELRRLRKMNMEFEEQNAILQRHTESMGSAKERLEQELAQEERQTMILQQQLQTIRQILLTSFSSLPIPGTGETPTVGNLDVYMAKLHSVIEGNPVQHEKLVLRIKEILSRINSDHL
;
A
#
# COMPACT_ATOMS: atom_id res chain seq x y z
N ILE A 1 -5.12 21.16 -1.50
CA ILE A 1 -6.33 20.93 -0.68
C ILE A 1 -6.43 21.92 0.50
N VAL A 2 -5.34 22.29 1.18
CA VAL A 2 -5.35 23.32 2.26
C VAL A 2 -5.51 24.77 1.72
N GLY A 3 -5.29 25.00 0.42
CA GLY A 3 -5.39 26.34 -0.19
C GLY A 3 -6.77 26.73 -0.72
N ASP A 4 -7.70 25.78 -0.91
CA ASP A 4 -8.95 26.02 -1.66
C ASP A 4 -10.17 26.35 -0.78
N VAL A 5 -10.07 26.10 0.53
CA VAL A 5 -11.16 26.43 1.46
C VAL A 5 -11.12 27.91 1.87
N ALA A 6 -10.01 28.60 1.64
CA ALA A 6 -9.87 30.03 1.94
C ALA A 6 -10.51 30.94 0.88
N GLU A 7 -10.66 30.49 -0.37
CA GLU A 7 -11.16 31.33 -1.47
C GLU A 7 -12.68 31.29 -1.65
N SER A 8 -13.39 30.33 -1.05
CA SER A 8 -14.81 30.14 -1.32
C SER A 8 -15.76 30.93 -0.40
N PHE A 9 -15.26 31.77 0.51
CA PHE A 9 -16.09 32.62 1.36
C PHE A 9 -15.59 34.06 1.37
N CYS A 10 -15.77 34.75 0.22
CA CYS A 10 -16.03 36.18 0.22
C CYS A 10 -17.32 36.45 1.02
N PHE A 11 -17.21 36.53 2.34
CA PHE A 11 -18.19 37.27 3.12
C PHE A 11 -18.03 38.73 2.73
N GLN A 12 -19.13 39.37 2.34
CA GLN A 12 -19.20 40.80 2.12
C GLN A 12 -18.59 41.51 3.33
N THR A 13 -17.34 41.93 3.19
CA THR A 13 -16.80 43.11 3.86
C THR A 13 -17.40 44.32 3.14
N GLY A 14 -18.72 44.43 3.20
CA GLY A 14 -19.42 45.64 2.81
C GLY A 14 -19.13 46.67 3.89
N ASP A 15 -18.36 47.69 3.51
CA ASP A 15 -18.23 49.00 4.17
C ASP A 15 -18.29 49.00 5.69
N SER A 16 -17.14 48.92 6.37
CA SER A 16 -17.09 49.24 7.81
C SER A 16 -15.86 50.01 8.24
N GLN A 17 -14.97 50.39 7.32
CA GLN A 17 -13.84 51.26 7.69
C GLN A 17 -14.26 52.74 7.85
N GLY A 18 -15.33 53.17 7.16
CA GLY A 18 -15.95 54.49 7.35
C GLY A 18 -16.85 54.57 8.59
N ASP A 19 -17.57 53.49 8.92
CA ASP A 19 -18.51 53.45 10.05
C ASP A 19 -17.83 53.35 11.43
N ILE A 20 -16.63 52.77 11.51
CA ILE A 20 -15.88 52.71 12.77
C ILE A 20 -15.51 54.12 13.27
N LEU A 21 -15.16 55.05 12.38
CA LEU A 21 -14.82 56.43 12.75
C LEU A 21 -16.07 57.24 13.13
N SER A 22 -17.21 56.99 12.47
CA SER A 22 -18.51 57.61 12.84
C SER A 22 -19.09 57.06 14.15
N ALA A 23 -18.76 55.81 14.53
CA ALA A 23 -19.25 55.18 15.75
C ALA A 23 -18.69 55.78 17.06
N PHE A 24 -17.60 56.55 16.99
CA PHE A 24 -16.99 57.19 18.17
C PHE A 24 -17.58 58.57 18.51
N ASP A 25 -18.37 59.18 17.61
CA ASP A 25 -19.02 60.48 17.83
C ASP A 25 -20.45 60.36 18.40
N VAL A 26 -20.93 59.13 18.62
CA VAL A 26 -22.26 58.86 19.18
C VAL A 26 -22.20 58.84 20.72
N PRO A 27 -22.91 59.74 21.43
CA PRO A 27 -22.88 59.77 22.90
C PRO A 27 -23.40 58.46 23.52
N ILE A 28 -22.74 58.00 24.59
CA ILE A 28 -22.90 56.67 25.22
C ILE A 28 -24.29 56.35 25.80
N PHE A 29 -25.18 57.34 25.91
CA PHE A 29 -26.54 57.18 26.43
C PHE A 29 -27.61 57.52 25.37
N THR A 30 -27.27 57.39 24.10
CA THR A 30 -28.22 57.51 23.00
C THR A 30 -28.75 56.14 22.58
N GLU A 31 -29.95 56.11 22.01
CA GLU A 31 -30.56 54.91 21.45
C GLU A 31 -29.67 54.28 20.37
N GLU A 32 -29.04 55.12 19.53
CA GLU A 32 -28.10 54.70 18.50
C GLU A 32 -26.88 53.96 19.08
N PHE A 33 -26.28 54.45 20.17
CA PHE A 33 -25.16 53.76 20.83
C PHE A 33 -25.58 52.38 21.36
N LEU A 34 -26.77 52.30 21.97
CA LEU A 34 -27.29 51.04 22.52
C LEU A 34 -27.57 50.01 21.41
N ASP A 35 -28.13 50.45 20.28
CA ASP A 35 -28.38 49.58 19.13
C ASP A 35 -27.08 49.09 18.49
N GLN A 36 -26.10 49.97 18.29
CA GLN A 36 -24.77 49.57 17.82
C GLN A 36 -24.10 48.57 18.77
N ASN A 37 -24.21 48.78 20.08
CA ASN A 37 -23.67 47.86 21.08
C ASN A 37 -24.34 46.48 20.98
N LYS A 38 -25.67 46.44 20.84
CA LYS A 38 -26.45 45.21 20.69
C LYS A 38 -26.08 44.45 19.42
N VAL A 39 -25.91 45.13 18.29
CA VAL A 39 -25.45 44.51 17.03
C VAL A 39 -24.05 43.93 17.19
N ARG A 40 -23.12 44.68 17.79
CA ARG A 40 -21.75 44.22 18.04
C ARG A 40 -21.71 43.02 18.99
N GLU A 41 -22.53 43.03 20.04
CA GLU A 41 -22.63 41.90 20.98
C GLU A 41 -23.21 40.66 20.30
N ALA A 42 -24.23 40.82 19.46
CA ALA A 42 -24.80 39.73 18.68
C ALA A 42 -23.78 39.13 17.71
N GLU A 43 -22.99 39.96 17.03
CA GLU A 43 -21.92 39.48 16.14
C GLU A 43 -20.81 38.77 16.92
N LEU A 44 -20.39 39.29 18.08
CA LEU A 44 -19.41 38.62 18.93
C LEU A 44 -19.90 37.25 19.41
N ARG A 45 -21.18 37.13 19.77
CA ARG A 45 -21.80 35.83 20.11
C ARG A 45 -21.80 34.88 18.91
N ARG A 46 -22.14 35.37 17.71
CA ARG A 46 -22.12 34.59 16.46
C ARG A 46 -20.71 34.09 16.14
N LEU A 47 -19.71 34.96 16.21
CA LEU A 47 -18.30 34.61 15.97
C LEU A 47 -17.80 33.56 16.96
N ARG A 48 -18.14 33.68 18.26
CA ARG A 48 -17.80 32.67 19.26
C ARG A 48 -18.41 31.31 18.96
N LYS A 49 -19.67 31.29 18.50
CA LYS A 49 -20.34 30.04 18.11
C LYS A 49 -19.64 29.38 16.93
N MET A 50 -19.34 30.13 15.87
CA MET A 50 -18.59 29.60 14.72
C MET A 50 -17.21 29.10 15.11
N ASN A 51 -16.48 29.82 15.98
CA ASN A 51 -15.16 29.39 16.41
C ASN A 51 -15.22 28.03 17.13
N MET A 52 -16.20 27.84 18.01
CA MET A 52 -16.43 26.55 18.66
C MET A 52 -16.77 25.43 17.65
N GLU A 53 -17.60 25.72 16.64
CA GLU A 53 -17.91 24.76 15.56
C GLU A 53 -16.64 24.41 14.75
N PHE A 54 -15.74 25.36 14.49
CA PHE A 54 -14.47 25.11 13.82
C PHE A 54 -13.50 24.30 14.68
N GLU A 55 -13.40 24.57 15.97
CA GLU A 55 -12.60 23.78 16.91
C GLU A 55 -13.07 22.32 16.96
N GLU A 56 -14.38 22.09 16.95
CA GLU A 56 -14.95 20.74 16.89
C GLU A 56 -14.59 20.03 15.58
N GLN A 57 -14.72 20.70 14.44
CA GLN A 57 -14.33 20.13 13.14
C GLN A 57 -12.84 19.80 13.07
N ASN A 58 -11.99 20.69 13.59
CA ASN A 58 -10.55 20.46 13.65
C ASN A 58 -10.20 19.25 14.51
N ALA A 59 -10.87 19.06 15.66
CA ALA A 59 -10.68 17.89 16.50
C ALA A 59 -11.07 16.59 15.80
N ILE A 60 -12.15 16.59 15.02
CA ILE A 60 -12.58 15.44 14.21
C ILE A 60 -11.55 15.13 13.12
N LEU A 61 -11.10 16.14 12.37
CA LEU A 61 -10.11 15.98 11.32
C LEU A 61 -8.77 15.48 11.86
N GLN A 62 -8.34 15.96 13.02
CA GLN A 62 -7.14 15.48 13.69
C GLN A 62 -7.25 13.98 14.02
N ARG A 63 -8.37 13.56 14.62
CA ARG A 63 -8.61 12.13 14.91
C ARG A 63 -8.59 11.27 13.64
N HIS A 64 -9.18 11.76 12.54
CA HIS A 64 -9.16 11.04 11.27
C HIS A 64 -7.73 10.92 10.72
N THR A 65 -6.95 12.00 10.79
CA THR A 65 -5.54 12.02 10.38
C THR A 65 -4.71 11.01 11.18
N GLU A 66 -4.90 10.97 12.50
CA GLU A 66 -4.24 9.99 13.39
C GLU A 66 -4.63 8.55 13.02
N SER A 67 -5.94 8.29 12.85
CA SER A 67 -6.45 6.97 12.46
C SER A 67 -5.90 6.50 11.11
N MET A 68 -5.88 7.39 10.11
CA MET A 68 -5.28 7.12 8.80
C MET A 68 -3.77 6.88 8.92
N GLY A 69 -3.07 7.63 9.77
CA GLY A 69 -1.65 7.42 10.06
C GLY A 69 -1.39 6.01 10.60
N SER A 70 -2.15 5.56 11.59
CA SER A 70 -2.04 4.20 12.13
C SER A 70 -2.45 3.11 11.14
N ALA A 71 -3.42 3.39 10.25
CA ALA A 71 -3.78 2.46 9.18
C ALA A 71 -2.65 2.33 8.15
N LYS A 72 -2.04 3.45 7.76
CA LYS A 72 -0.89 3.49 6.86
C LYS A 72 0.29 2.71 7.43
N GLU A 73 0.65 2.94 8.69
CA GLU A 73 1.77 2.24 9.33
C GLU A 73 1.57 0.72 9.33
N ARG A 74 0.34 0.25 9.61
CA ARG A 74 0.01 -1.18 9.52
C ARG A 74 0.19 -1.73 8.10
N LEU A 75 -0.29 -1.01 7.09
CA LEU A 75 -0.13 -1.42 5.69
C LEU A 75 1.35 -1.45 5.27
N GLU A 76 2.18 -0.51 5.73
CA GLU A 76 3.62 -0.52 5.47
C GLU A 76 4.31 -1.72 6.12
N GLN A 77 3.90 -2.12 7.33
CA GLN A 77 4.41 -3.32 8.00
C GLN A 77 3.99 -4.61 7.28
N GLU A 78 2.73 -4.72 6.86
CA GLU A 78 2.21 -5.85 6.08
C GLU A 78 2.95 -5.97 4.74
N LEU A 79 3.13 -4.86 4.02
CA LEU A 79 3.89 -4.84 2.77
C LEU A 79 5.32 -5.33 2.97
N ALA A 80 6.02 -4.83 3.99
CA ALA A 80 7.40 -5.25 4.29
C ALA A 80 7.48 -6.74 4.66
N GLN A 81 6.43 -7.30 5.28
CA GLN A 81 6.35 -8.74 5.56
C GLN A 81 6.16 -9.55 4.28
N GLU A 82 5.24 -9.14 3.40
CA GLU A 82 4.98 -9.81 2.12
C GLU A 82 6.20 -9.78 1.19
N GLU A 83 6.94 -8.67 1.15
CA GLU A 83 8.20 -8.57 0.41
C GLU A 83 9.24 -9.57 0.92
N ARG A 84 9.39 -9.70 2.25
CA ARG A 84 10.28 -10.71 2.85
C ARG A 84 9.84 -12.13 2.51
N GLN A 85 8.56 -12.44 2.59
CA GLN A 85 8.03 -13.76 2.24
C GLN A 85 8.27 -14.08 0.76
N THR A 86 8.04 -13.12 -0.13
CA THR A 86 8.30 -13.25 -1.56
C THR A 86 9.78 -13.54 -1.82
N MET A 87 10.69 -12.85 -1.15
CA MET A 87 12.13 -13.10 -1.27
C MET A 87 12.52 -14.51 -0.82
N ILE A 88 11.95 -15.00 0.30
CA ILE A 88 12.18 -16.36 0.78
C ILE A 88 11.68 -17.40 -0.23
N LEU A 89 10.46 -17.23 -0.75
CA LEU A 89 9.90 -18.14 -1.75
C LEU A 89 10.73 -18.16 -3.04
N GLN A 90 11.19 -17.00 -3.51
CA GLN A 90 12.09 -16.91 -4.66
C GLN A 90 13.42 -17.63 -4.41
N GLN A 91 14.01 -17.48 -3.22
CA GLN A 91 15.23 -18.18 -2.83
C GLN A 91 15.02 -19.70 -2.77
N GLN A 92 13.90 -20.15 -2.19
CA GLN A 92 13.54 -21.58 -2.16
C GLN A 92 13.35 -22.15 -3.56
N LEU A 93 12.64 -21.44 -4.44
CA LEU A 93 12.48 -21.82 -5.84
C LEU A 93 13.84 -21.93 -6.54
N GLN A 94 14.72 -20.93 -6.37
CA GLN A 94 16.05 -20.94 -6.97
C GLN A 94 16.90 -22.11 -6.45
N THR A 95 16.79 -22.42 -5.16
CA THR A 95 17.46 -23.56 -4.53
C THR A 95 17.01 -24.87 -5.17
N ILE A 96 15.69 -25.09 -5.28
CA ILE A 96 15.12 -26.27 -5.93
C ILE A 96 15.59 -26.38 -7.39
N ARG A 97 15.54 -25.27 -8.14
CA ARG A 97 16.02 -25.25 -9.53
C ARG A 97 17.49 -25.66 -9.63
N GLN A 98 18.33 -25.15 -8.73
CA GLN A 98 19.76 -25.47 -8.71
C GLN A 98 20.02 -26.95 -8.37
N ILE A 99 19.27 -27.49 -7.42
CA ILE A 99 19.33 -28.92 -7.05
C ILE A 99 18.96 -29.76 -8.27
N LEU A 100 17.81 -29.49 -8.88
CA LEU A 100 17.35 -30.21 -10.08
C LEU A 100 18.35 -30.11 -11.24
N LEU A 101 18.87 -28.92 -11.53
CA LEU A 101 19.90 -28.71 -12.54
C LEU A 101 21.13 -29.61 -12.33
N THR A 102 21.63 -29.61 -11.10
CA THR A 102 22.83 -30.35 -10.74
C THR A 102 22.58 -31.85 -10.79
N SER A 103 21.49 -32.31 -10.18
CA SER A 103 21.11 -33.71 -10.08
C SER A 103 20.80 -34.35 -11.44
N PHE A 104 20.20 -33.61 -12.38
CA PHE A 104 19.84 -34.10 -13.71
C PHE A 104 20.89 -33.77 -14.80
N SER A 105 21.98 -33.06 -14.47
CA SER A 105 23.02 -32.67 -15.44
C SER A 105 23.63 -33.84 -16.23
N SER A 106 23.68 -35.03 -15.63
CA SER A 106 24.23 -36.25 -16.25
C SER A 106 23.19 -37.10 -16.99
N LEU A 107 21.95 -36.60 -17.14
CA LEU A 107 20.81 -37.33 -17.68
C LEU A 107 20.33 -36.69 -19.00
N PRO A 108 20.92 -37.04 -20.16
CA PRO A 108 20.45 -36.54 -21.44
C PRO A 108 19.08 -37.14 -21.81
N ILE A 109 18.22 -36.36 -22.46
CA ILE A 109 16.95 -36.85 -22.99
C ILE A 109 17.22 -37.84 -24.14
N PRO A 110 16.63 -39.05 -24.12
CA PRO A 110 16.76 -40.01 -25.22
C PRO A 110 16.33 -39.42 -26.57
N GLY A 111 17.13 -39.66 -27.61
CA GLY A 111 16.85 -39.20 -28.97
C GLY A 111 17.28 -37.76 -29.27
N THR A 112 17.34 -36.86 -28.28
CA THR A 112 17.79 -35.47 -28.48
C THR A 112 19.16 -35.18 -27.87
N GLY A 113 19.56 -35.93 -26.83
CA GLY A 113 20.81 -35.68 -26.11
C GLY A 113 20.78 -34.42 -25.22
N GLU A 114 19.64 -33.74 -25.13
CA GLU A 114 19.50 -32.47 -24.41
C GLU A 114 19.66 -32.66 -22.90
N THR A 115 20.45 -31.80 -22.26
CA THR A 115 20.67 -31.76 -20.80
C THR A 115 20.07 -30.47 -20.21
N PRO A 116 19.75 -30.45 -18.89
CA PRO A 116 19.16 -29.27 -18.27
C PRO A 116 20.18 -28.13 -18.15
N THR A 117 19.69 -26.90 -18.32
CA THR A 117 20.38 -25.61 -18.18
C THR A 117 19.45 -24.63 -17.49
N VAL A 118 20.00 -23.52 -16.96
CA VAL A 118 19.22 -22.51 -16.22
C VAL A 118 18.01 -22.00 -17.03
N GLY A 119 18.17 -21.85 -18.35
CA GLY A 119 17.15 -21.32 -19.24
C GLY A 119 16.19 -22.34 -19.86
N ASN A 120 16.47 -23.65 -19.79
CA ASN A 120 15.61 -24.68 -20.37
C ASN A 120 15.08 -25.70 -19.36
N LEU A 121 15.38 -25.59 -18.06
CA LEU A 121 15.06 -26.60 -17.05
C LEU A 121 13.59 -27.04 -17.09
N ASP A 122 12.65 -26.10 -17.15
CA ASP A 122 11.21 -26.41 -17.13
C ASP A 122 10.78 -27.20 -18.39
N VAL A 123 11.26 -26.76 -19.55
CA VAL A 123 11.02 -27.43 -20.83
C VAL A 123 11.70 -28.80 -20.88
N TYR A 124 12.92 -28.91 -20.36
CA TYR A 124 13.65 -30.16 -20.23
C TYR A 124 12.87 -31.17 -19.37
N MET A 125 12.37 -30.75 -18.20
CA MET A 125 11.60 -31.63 -17.30
C MET A 125 10.30 -32.09 -17.95
N ALA A 126 9.60 -31.20 -18.65
CA ALA A 126 8.38 -31.55 -19.39
C ALA A 126 8.65 -32.55 -20.53
N LYS A 127 9.72 -32.34 -21.31
CA LYS A 127 10.14 -33.27 -22.37
C LYS A 127 10.57 -34.62 -21.81
N LEU A 128 11.35 -34.63 -20.74
CA LEU A 128 11.79 -35.85 -20.07
C LEU A 128 10.59 -36.67 -19.58
N HIS A 129 9.60 -36.01 -18.98
CA HIS A 129 8.34 -36.64 -18.57
C HIS A 129 7.59 -37.25 -19.76
N SER A 130 7.42 -36.49 -20.84
CA SER A 130 6.73 -36.94 -22.05
C SER A 130 7.41 -38.17 -22.69
N VAL A 131 8.74 -38.22 -22.73
CA VAL A 131 9.49 -39.38 -23.24
C VAL A 131 9.22 -40.63 -22.40
N ILE A 132 9.17 -40.48 -21.07
CA ILE A 132 8.88 -41.60 -20.16
C ILE A 132 7.45 -42.11 -20.34
N GLU A 133 6.47 -41.21 -20.45
CA GLU A 133 5.06 -41.57 -20.66
C GLU A 133 4.82 -42.22 -22.02
N GLY A 134 5.56 -41.81 -23.06
CA GLY A 134 5.38 -42.32 -24.41
C GLY A 134 5.73 -43.80 -24.57
N ASN A 135 6.73 -44.31 -23.83
CA ASN A 135 7.07 -45.74 -23.82
C ASN A 135 7.82 -46.17 -22.54
N PRO A 136 7.10 -46.44 -21.44
CA PRO A 136 7.72 -46.69 -20.14
C PRO A 136 8.53 -48.00 -20.08
N VAL A 137 8.17 -49.01 -20.88
CA VAL A 137 8.89 -50.30 -20.93
C VAL A 137 10.25 -50.14 -21.60
N GLN A 138 10.32 -49.33 -22.65
CA GLN A 138 11.59 -49.03 -23.33
C GLN A 138 12.53 -48.21 -22.44
N HIS A 139 11.98 -47.36 -21.58
CA HIS A 139 12.73 -46.42 -20.75
C HIS A 139 12.91 -46.87 -19.29
N GLU A 140 12.75 -48.16 -18.98
CA GLU A 140 12.82 -48.69 -17.62
C GLU A 140 14.13 -48.31 -16.88
N LYS A 141 15.29 -48.43 -17.54
CA LYS A 141 16.60 -48.03 -16.97
C LYS A 141 16.67 -46.54 -16.65
N LEU A 142 16.07 -45.70 -17.50
CA LEU A 142 15.99 -44.26 -17.30
C LEU A 142 15.11 -43.93 -16.08
N VAL A 143 13.96 -44.60 -15.97
CA VAL A 143 13.04 -44.46 -14.83
C VAL A 143 13.72 -44.84 -13.51
N LEU A 144 14.47 -45.95 -13.48
CA LEU A 144 15.23 -46.34 -12.28
C LEU A 144 16.25 -45.28 -11.88
N ARG A 145 16.98 -44.71 -12.85
CA ARG A 145 17.97 -43.66 -12.57
C ARG A 145 17.33 -42.37 -12.08
N ILE A 146 16.18 -41.99 -12.62
CA ILE A 146 15.40 -40.83 -12.13
C ILE A 146 14.94 -41.08 -10.69
N LYS A 147 14.43 -42.27 -10.37
CA LYS A 147 14.04 -42.63 -9.00
C LYS A 147 15.22 -42.54 -8.03
N GLU A 148 16.39 -43.02 -8.43
CA GLU A 148 17.62 -42.90 -7.64
C GLU A 148 17.98 -41.42 -7.39
N ILE A 149 17.98 -40.60 -8.44
CA ILE A 149 18.25 -39.16 -8.34
C ILE A 149 17.27 -38.49 -7.36
N LEU A 150 15.97 -38.75 -7.51
CA LEU A 150 14.94 -38.18 -6.64
C LEU A 150 15.07 -38.65 -5.19
N SER A 151 15.45 -39.92 -4.97
CA SER A 151 15.69 -40.41 -3.60
C SER A 151 16.83 -39.69 -2.91
N ARG A 152 17.92 -39.38 -3.64
CA ARG A 152 19.06 -38.61 -3.10
C ARG A 152 18.65 -37.19 -2.74
N ILE A 153 17.94 -36.50 -3.64
CA ILE A 153 17.41 -35.16 -3.39
C ILE A 153 16.53 -35.14 -2.12
N ASN A 154 15.65 -36.14 -1.98
CA ASN A 154 14.77 -36.21 -0.81
C ASN A 154 15.51 -36.51 0.50
N SER A 155 16.65 -37.21 0.44
CA SER A 155 17.49 -37.46 1.61
C SER A 155 18.38 -36.28 1.99
N ASP A 156 18.82 -35.47 1.03
CA ASP A 156 19.73 -34.34 1.25
C ASP A 156 19.00 -33.05 1.68
N HIS A 157 17.69 -32.97 1.47
CA HIS A 157 16.86 -31.77 1.71
C HIS A 157 15.74 -31.95 2.75
N LEU A 158 15.71 -33.07 3.47
CA LEU A 158 14.83 -33.33 4.62
C LEU A 158 15.66 -33.33 5.92
#